data_AF-A0A940NW31-F1
#
_entry.id   AF-A0A940NW31-F1
#
_cell.length_a   1.000
_cell.length_b   1.000
_cell.length_c   1.000
_cell.angle_alpha   90.00
_cell.angle_beta   90.00
_cell.angle_gamma   90.00
#
_symmetry.space_group_name_H-M   'P 1'
#
loop_
_entity.id
_entity.type
_entity.pdbx_description
1 polymer ?
#
loop_
_entity_poly.entity_id
_entity_poly.type
_entity_poly.pdbx_seq_one_letter_code
_entity_poly.pdbx_strand_id
1 'polypeptide(L)'
;MKNFYAKRYTDEMKLAGYTVSDLMAEMFCSHFSECEASEEYRALLQEKRRDFTKFCAAYAQLKTNKWLGCSNDAPYDIKLFLHLSMDEWQTFVEILPPQLANLARGACNCK
;
A
#
# COMPACT_ATOMS: atom_id res chain seq x y z
N MET A 1 -10.79 3.65 9.91
CA MET A 1 -9.93 2.64 9.26
C MET A 1 -8.58 3.21 8.82
N LYS A 2 -8.52 4.33 8.07
CA LYS A 2 -7.24 4.91 7.62
C LYS A 2 -6.18 5.17 8.71
N ASN A 3 -6.57 5.71 9.87
CA ASN A 3 -5.63 5.96 10.98
C ASN A 3 -5.01 4.68 11.54
N PHE A 4 -5.72 3.55 11.49
CA PHE A 4 -5.19 2.24 11.90
C PHE A 4 -4.07 1.81 10.94
N TYR A 5 -4.31 1.89 9.63
CA TYR A 5 -3.30 1.54 8.62
C TYR A 5 -2.11 2.51 8.61
N ALA A 6 -2.35 3.81 8.81
CA ALA A 6 -1.30 4.80 8.90
C ALA A 6 -0.37 4.53 10.10
N LYS A 7 -0.95 4.24 11.28
CA LYS A 7 -0.18 3.86 12.46
C LYS A 7 0.63 2.58 12.21
N ARG A 8 -0.02 1.55 11.66
CA ARG A 8 0.66 0.29 11.31
C ARG A 8 1.83 0.54 10.37
N TYR A 9 1.61 1.35 9.33
CA TYR A 9 2.65 1.71 8.37
C TYR A 9 3.82 2.40 9.06
N THR A 10 3.58 3.41 9.89
CA THR A 10 4.65 4.10 10.62
C THR A 10 5.37 3.21 11.63
N ASP A 11 4.66 2.29 12.28
CA ASP A 11 5.26 1.34 13.22
C ASP A 11 6.21 0.38 12.48
N GLU A 12 5.80 -0.15 11.33
CA GLU A 12 6.64 -1.01 10.48
C GLU A 12 7.84 -0.24 9.89
N MET A 13 7.66 1.01 9.48
CA MET A 13 8.76 1.89 9.03
C MET A 13 9.79 2.09 10.15
N LYS A 14 9.34 2.32 11.39
CA LYS A 14 10.21 2.46 12.55
C LYS A 14 10.95 1.17 12.86
N LEU A 15 10.28 0.01 12.79
CA LEU A 15 10.89 -1.30 13.00
C LEU A 15 11.95 -1.62 11.95
N ALA A 16 11.76 -1.14 10.71
CA ALA A 16 12.73 -1.27 9.64
C ALA A 16 13.90 -0.25 9.73
N GLY A 17 13.94 0.58 10.77
CA GLY A 17 15.04 1.52 11.05
C GLY A 17 14.89 2.90 10.39
N TYR A 18 13.74 3.21 9.79
CA TYR A 18 13.51 4.52 9.19
C TYR A 18 13.16 5.55 10.26
N THR A 19 13.61 6.78 10.02
CA THR A 19 13.14 7.94 10.80
C THR A 19 11.73 8.27 10.36
N VAL A 20 10.77 8.09 11.28
CA VAL A 20 9.36 8.40 11.04
C VAL A 20 9.07 9.83 11.47
N SER A 21 8.38 10.56 10.60
CA SER A 21 7.84 11.90 10.88
C SER A 21 6.32 11.90 10.81
N ASP A 22 5.67 12.89 11.43
CA ASP A 22 4.22 13.06 11.35
C ASP A 22 3.75 13.24 9.91
N LEU A 23 4.56 13.91 9.08
CA LEU A 23 4.31 14.06 7.64
C LEU A 23 4.13 12.72 6.92
N MET A 24 4.86 11.68 7.34
CA MET A 24 4.72 10.34 6.75
C MET A 24 3.33 9.74 6.97
N ALA A 25 2.78 9.89 8.18
CA ALA A 25 1.42 9.45 8.50
C ALA A 25 0.36 10.29 7.77
N GLU A 26 0.58 11.60 7.66
CA GLU A 26 -0.30 12.51 6.92
C GLU A 26 -0.34 12.17 5.42
N MET A 27 0.81 11.93 4.79
CA MET A 27 0.90 11.52 3.40
C MET A 27 0.19 10.19 3.16
N PHE A 28 0.42 9.20 4.02
CA PHE A 28 -0.29 7.93 3.95
C PHE A 28 -1.81 8.15 4.01
N CYS A 29 -2.30 8.93 4.97
CA CYS A 29 -3.73 9.21 5.12
C CYS A 29 -4.31 9.96 3.91
N SER A 30 -3.54 10.87 3.32
CA SER A 30 -3.91 11.59 2.11
C SER A 30 -4.08 10.64 0.93
N HIS A 31 -3.09 9.78 0.67
CA HIS A 31 -3.15 8.79 -0.42
C HIS A 31 -4.21 7.71 -0.20
N PHE A 32 -4.47 7.36 1.06
CA PHE A 32 -5.58 6.47 1.40
C PHE A 32 -6.93 7.11 1.04
N SER A 33 -7.12 8.38 1.41
CA SER A 33 -8.35 9.12 1.15
C SER A 33 -8.55 9.36 -0.36
N GLU A 34 -7.47 9.57 -1.10
CA GLU A 34 -7.48 9.62 -2.57
C GLU A 34 -8.02 8.32 -3.19
N CYS A 35 -7.56 7.16 -2.71
CA CYS A 35 -8.07 5.87 -3.16
C CYS A 35 -9.53 5.65 -2.75
N GLU A 36 -9.91 5.98 -1.51
CA GLU A 36 -11.29 5.80 -1.01
C GLU A 36 -12.33 6.58 -1.84
N ALA A 37 -11.93 7.73 -2.37
CA ALA A 37 -12.75 8.59 -3.22
C ALA A 37 -12.91 8.05 -4.66
N SER A 38 -12.13 7.04 -5.07
CA SER A 38 -12.23 6.44 -6.41
C SER A 38 -13.42 5.48 -6.51
N GLU A 39 -14.46 5.90 -7.22
CA GLU A 39 -15.59 5.03 -7.57
C GLU A 39 -15.17 3.88 -8.49
N GLU A 40 -14.20 4.13 -9.38
CA GLU A 40 -13.66 3.12 -10.30
C GLU A 40 -13.02 1.95 -9.54
N TYR A 41 -12.11 2.24 -8.59
CA TYR A 41 -11.48 1.19 -7.79
C TYR A 41 -12.48 0.46 -6.92
N ARG A 42 -13.46 1.17 -6.37
CA ARG A 42 -14.53 0.57 -5.59
C ARG A 42 -15.32 -0.43 -6.42
N ALA A 43 -15.72 -0.06 -7.63
CA ALA A 43 -16.48 -0.94 -8.54
C ALA A 43 -15.65 -2.17 -8.95
N LEU A 44 -14.39 -1.97 -9.36
CA LEU A 44 -13.49 -3.07 -9.76
C LEU A 44 -13.28 -4.08 -8.62
N LEU A 45 -13.02 -3.62 -7.40
CA LEU A 45 -12.78 -4.51 -6.27
C LEU A 45 -14.06 -5.19 -5.78
N GLN A 46 -15.21 -4.54 -5.90
CA GLN A 46 -16.50 -5.18 -5.66
C GLN A 46 -16.76 -6.31 -6.65
N GLU A 47 -16.49 -6.11 -7.95
CA GLU A 47 -16.59 -7.15 -8.98
C GLU A 47 -15.68 -8.35 -8.66
N LYS A 48 -14.42 -8.06 -8.28
CA LYS A 48 -13.44 -9.09 -7.91
C LYS A 48 -13.63 -9.66 -6.50
N ARG A 49 -14.67 -9.22 -5.76
CA ARG A 49 -14.96 -9.63 -4.36
C ARG A 49 -13.76 -9.46 -3.43
N ARG A 50 -13.05 -8.34 -3.55
CA ARG A 50 -11.88 -8.02 -2.73
C ARG A 50 -12.17 -6.88 -1.76
N ASP A 51 -11.38 -6.84 -0.69
CA ASP A 51 -11.47 -5.82 0.34
C ASP A 51 -10.93 -4.47 -0.18
N PHE A 52 -11.85 -3.54 -0.43
CA PHE A 52 -11.54 -2.19 -0.89
C PHE A 52 -10.66 -1.42 0.10
N THR A 53 -10.89 -1.59 1.41
CA THR A 53 -10.13 -0.90 2.45
C THR A 53 -8.68 -1.37 2.47
N LYS A 54 -8.46 -2.69 2.36
CA LYS A 54 -7.10 -3.25 2.23
C LYS A 54 -6.42 -2.77 0.95
N PHE A 55 -7.13 -2.71 -0.17
CA PHE A 55 -6.55 -2.18 -1.40
C PHE A 55 -6.11 -0.72 -1.25
N CYS A 56 -6.94 0.13 -0.63
CA CYS A 56 -6.55 1.52 -0.40
C CYS A 56 -5.38 1.66 0.59
N ALA A 57 -5.23 0.73 1.54
CA ALA A 57 -4.02 0.65 2.35
C ALA A 57 -2.78 0.30 1.52
N ALA A 58 -2.88 -0.66 0.59
CA ALA A 58 -1.79 -1.05 -0.31
C ALA A 58 -1.39 0.11 -1.23
N TYR A 59 -2.39 0.77 -1.82
CA TYR A 59 -2.22 1.95 -2.66
C TYR A 59 -1.49 3.06 -1.89
N ALA A 60 -1.96 3.38 -0.68
CA ALA A 60 -1.37 4.41 0.17
C ALA A 60 0.08 4.09 0.55
N GLN A 61 0.36 2.84 0.93
CA GLN A 61 1.71 2.39 1.26
C GLN A 61 2.65 2.59 0.06
N LEU A 62 2.29 2.09 -1.13
CA LEU A 62 3.13 2.17 -2.32
C LEU A 62 3.37 3.62 -2.76
N LYS A 63 2.34 4.48 -2.71
CA LYS A 63 2.47 5.88 -3.08
C LYS A 63 3.37 6.64 -2.09
N THR A 64 3.20 6.40 -0.79
CA THR A 64 4.02 7.02 0.26
C THR A 64 5.47 6.58 0.11
N ASN A 65 5.72 5.28 -0.08
CA ASN A 65 7.07 4.75 -0.32
C ASN A 65 7.70 5.35 -1.59
N LYS A 66 6.95 5.45 -2.68
CA LYS A 66 7.41 6.08 -3.91
C LYS A 66 7.83 7.54 -3.67
N TRP A 67 7.04 8.29 -2.90
CA TRP A 67 7.35 9.68 -2.55
C TRP A 67 8.62 9.79 -1.71
N LEU A 68 8.79 8.88 -0.76
CA LEU A 68 9.99 8.80 0.09
C LEU A 68 11.25 8.34 -0.64
N GLY A 69 11.15 7.87 -1.90
CA GLY A 69 12.26 7.29 -2.64
C GLY A 69 12.60 5.84 -2.22
N CYS A 70 11.72 5.21 -1.47
CA CYS A 70 11.83 3.85 -0.94
C CYS A 70 11.39 2.84 -2.01
N SER A 71 12.26 2.51 -2.97
CA SER A 71 11.88 1.70 -4.14
C SER A 71 12.18 0.21 -4.06
N ASN A 72 13.04 -0.27 -3.14
CA ASN A 72 13.60 -1.64 -3.19
C ASN A 72 13.88 -2.33 -1.85
N ASP A 73 13.43 -1.84 -0.69
CA ASP A 73 13.67 -2.56 0.58
C ASP A 73 12.50 -3.52 0.90
N ALA A 74 12.80 -4.76 1.28
CA ALA A 74 11.85 -5.78 1.74
C ALA A 74 10.75 -5.32 2.75
N PRO A 75 10.94 -4.30 3.62
CA PRO A 75 9.84 -3.72 4.42
C PRO A 75 8.66 -3.14 3.61
N TYR A 76 8.77 -3.01 2.29
CA TYR A 76 7.74 -2.40 1.44
C TYR A 76 6.84 -3.40 0.73
N ASP A 77 6.90 -4.69 1.10
CA ASP A 77 6.02 -5.69 0.52
C ASP A 77 4.58 -5.53 1.06
N ILE A 78 3.70 -4.98 0.21
CA ILE A 78 2.26 -4.85 0.50
C ILE A 78 1.60 -6.18 0.89
N LYS A 79 2.15 -7.32 0.43
CA LYS A 79 1.68 -8.66 0.77
C LYS A 79 1.93 -8.95 2.25
N LEU A 80 3.12 -8.63 2.75
CA LEU A 80 3.48 -8.82 4.15
C LEU A 80 2.76 -7.79 5.05
N PHE A 81 2.75 -6.51 4.65
CA PHE A 81 2.08 -5.44 5.37
C PHE A 81 0.58 -5.72 5.59
N LEU A 82 -0.12 -6.28 4.61
CA LEU A 82 -1.57 -6.50 4.69
C LEU A 82 -1.96 -7.96 4.90
N HIS A 83 -0.97 -8.85 5.09
CA HIS A 83 -1.16 -10.30 5.15
C HIS A 83 -2.02 -10.82 3.99
N LEU A 84 -1.71 -10.40 2.77
CA LEU A 84 -2.45 -10.82 1.58
C LEU A 84 -2.11 -12.27 1.23
N SER A 85 -3.14 -13.03 0.87
CA SER A 85 -2.95 -14.25 0.09
C SER A 85 -2.31 -13.93 -1.27
N MET A 86 -1.73 -14.93 -1.94
CA MET A 86 -1.18 -14.71 -3.28
C MET A 86 -2.23 -14.24 -4.28
N ASP A 87 -3.45 -14.77 -4.17
CA ASP A 87 -4.59 -14.41 -5.00
C ASP A 87 -5.04 -12.96 -4.78
N GLU A 88 -5.14 -12.51 -3.52
CA GLU A 88 -5.40 -11.10 -3.20
C GLU A 88 -4.29 -10.18 -3.73
N TRP A 89 -3.03 -10.55 -3.51
CA TRP A 89 -1.88 -9.76 -3.99
C TRP A 89 -1.87 -9.62 -5.51
N GLN A 90 -2.07 -10.72 -6.25
CA GLN A 90 -2.15 -10.69 -7.71
C GLN A 90 -3.28 -9.78 -8.19
N THR A 91 -4.48 -9.93 -7.60
CA THR A 91 -5.63 -9.09 -7.93
C THR A 91 -5.33 -7.60 -7.67
N PHE A 92 -4.71 -7.26 -6.54
CA PHE A 92 -4.35 -5.88 -6.23
C PHE A 92 -3.34 -5.33 -7.24
N VAL A 93 -2.31 -6.11 -7.57
CA VAL A 93 -1.27 -5.72 -8.54
C VAL A 93 -1.83 -5.52 -9.95
N GLU A 94 -2.86 -6.26 -10.35
CA GLU A 94 -3.56 -6.08 -11.63
C GLU A 94 -4.35 -4.77 -11.70
N ILE A 95 -4.93 -4.33 -10.58
CA ILE A 95 -5.78 -3.13 -10.51
C ILE A 95 -4.96 -1.86 -10.30
N LEU A 96 -3.78 -1.97 -9.66
CA LEU A 96 -2.92 -0.83 -9.38
C LEU A 96 -2.47 -0.11 -10.67
N PRO A 97 -2.27 1.23 -10.62
CA PRO A 97 -1.62 1.95 -11.70
C PRO A 97 -0.26 1.32 -12.05
N PRO A 98 0.18 1.33 -13.33
CA PRO A 98 1.38 0.62 -13.76
C PRO A 98 2.63 0.92 -12.92
N GLN A 99 2.79 2.19 -12.51
CA GLN A 99 3.93 2.62 -11.69
C GLN A 99 3.92 1.99 -10.28
N LEU A 100 2.74 1.84 -9.66
CA LEU A 100 2.62 1.20 -8.34
C LEU A 100 2.65 -0.32 -8.45
N ALA A 101 2.08 -0.90 -9.50
CA ALA A 101 2.16 -2.33 -9.79
C ALA A 101 3.62 -2.78 -9.96
N ASN A 102 4.45 -1.98 -10.64
CA ASN A 102 5.87 -2.27 -10.79
C ASN A 102 6.63 -2.23 -9.45
N LEU A 103 6.32 -1.25 -8.59
CA LEU A 103 6.89 -1.19 -7.23
C LEU A 103 6.48 -2.42 -6.39
N ALA A 104 5.20 -2.78 -6.41
CA ALA A 104 4.69 -3.94 -5.68
C ALA A 104 5.36 -5.24 -6.12
N ARG A 105 5.62 -5.42 -7.41
CA ARG A 105 6.36 -6.58 -7.94
C ARG A 105 7.85 -6.55 -7.59
N GLY A 106 8.46 -5.37 -7.61
CA GLY A 106 9.88 -5.19 -7.27
C GLY A 106 10.19 -5.55 -5.81
N ALA A 107 9.33 -5.14 -4.88
CA ALA A 107 9.48 -5.41 -3.46
C ALA A 107 9.47 -6.91 -3.10
N CYS A 108 8.75 -7.75 -3.85
CA CYS A 108 8.71 -9.20 -3.63
C CYS A 108 9.96 -9.96 -4.13
N ASN A 109 10.85 -9.31 -4.90
CA ASN A 109 12.04 -9.97 -5.49
C ASN A 109 13.32 -9.78 -4.67
N CYS A 110 13.28 -9.07 -3.54
CA CYS A 110 14.42 -8.99 -2.62
C CYS A 110 14.49 -10.28 -1.80
N LYS A 111 15.27 -11.24 -2.29
CA LYS A 111 15.75 -12.41 -1.54
C LYS A 111 17.20 -12.20 -1.12
#